data_AF-A0A9D9PW40-F1
#
_entry.id   AF-A0A9D9PW40-F1
#
_cell.length_a   1.000
_cell.length_b   1.000
_cell.length_c   1.000
_cell.angle_alpha   90.00
_cell.angle_beta   90.00
_cell.angle_gamma   90.00
#
_symmetry.space_group_name_H-M   'P 1'
#
loop_
_entity.id
_entity.type
_entity.pdbx_description
1 polymer ?
#
loop_
_entity_poly.entity_id
_entity_poly.type
_entity_poly.pdbx_seq_one_letter_code
_entity_poly.pdbx_strand_id
1 'polypeptide(L)'
;MNYGSQQRAPLYEALKKHMKNRIVRLDVPGHKGGRMNKELKAFLGEQCMSCDVNSMKNLDNLCHPVSVIKESEQLAADAFGADHAFFMVGGTTSAVQTMVFTACKAGEKIIMPRNVHRSAINAL
;
A
#
# COMPACT_ATOMS: atom_id res chain seq x y z
N MET A 1 -20.47 -11.26 6.12
CA MET A 1 -19.99 -10.51 4.93
C MET A 1 -21.14 -9.71 4.34
N ASN A 2 -20.99 -8.40 4.21
CA ASN A 2 -21.89 -7.59 3.40
C ASN A 2 -21.40 -7.64 1.95
N TYR A 3 -21.99 -8.49 1.11
CA TYR A 3 -21.54 -8.66 -0.27
C TYR A 3 -21.63 -7.38 -1.13
N GLY A 4 -22.47 -6.41 -0.75
CA GLY A 4 -22.59 -5.13 -1.45
C GLY A 4 -21.38 -4.21 -1.24
N SER A 5 -20.70 -4.29 -0.09
CA SER A 5 -19.50 -3.47 0.16
C SER A 5 -18.27 -3.98 -0.59
N GLN A 6 -18.24 -5.27 -0.94
CA GLN A 6 -17.15 -5.92 -1.67
C GLN A 6 -17.11 -5.60 -3.18
N GLN A 7 -18.05 -4.79 -3.68
CA GLN A 7 -18.01 -4.27 -5.05
C GLN A 7 -17.22 -2.96 -5.18
N ARG A 8 -16.80 -2.37 -4.06
CA ARG A 8 -16.05 -1.11 -4.01
C ARG A 8 -14.55 -1.34 -3.88
N ALA A 9 -13.78 -0.42 -4.44
CA ALA A 9 -12.32 -0.37 -4.29
C ALA A 9 -11.91 1.07 -3.93
N PRO A 10 -12.05 1.49 -2.65
CA PRO A 10 -11.97 2.90 -2.24
C PRO A 10 -10.69 3.60 -2.68
N LEU A 11 -9.52 2.98 -2.46
CA LEU A 11 -8.24 3.52 -2.89
C LEU A 11 -8.16 3.71 -4.42
N TYR A 12 -8.65 2.73 -5.19
CA TYR A 12 -8.67 2.78 -6.65
C TYR A 12 -9.66 3.83 -7.18
N GLU A 13 -10.85 3.90 -6.60
CA GLU A 13 -11.88 4.91 -6.89
C GLU A 13 -11.33 6.32 -6.63
N ALA A 14 -10.65 6.51 -5.49
CA ALA A 14 -10.02 7.77 -5.12
C ALA A 14 -8.90 8.17 -6.10
N LEU A 15 -8.07 7.21 -6.51
CA LEU A 15 -7.02 7.45 -7.52
C LEU A 15 -7.63 7.84 -8.86
N LYS A 16 -8.65 7.12 -9.35
CA LYS A 16 -9.39 7.46 -10.58
C LYS A 16 -10.01 8.87 -10.50
N LYS A 17 -10.60 9.22 -9.37
CA LYS A 17 -11.15 10.57 -9.14
C LYS A 17 -10.05 11.63 -9.17
N HIS A 18 -8.91 11.36 -8.52
CA HIS A 18 -7.76 12.25 -8.51
C HIS A 18 -7.23 12.49 -9.93
N MET A 19 -7.12 11.46 -10.77
CA MET A 19 -6.66 11.60 -12.16
C MET A 19 -7.60 12.45 -13.03
N LYS A 20 -8.91 12.45 -12.74
CA LYS A 20 -9.88 13.32 -13.43
C LYS A 20 -9.78 14.77 -12.97
N ASN A 21 -9.33 15.01 -11.74
CA ASN A 21 -9.10 16.36 -11.24
C ASN A 21 -7.83 16.92 -11.91
N ARG A 22 -7.97 18.04 -12.63
CA ARG A 22 -6.86 18.71 -13.32
C ARG A 22 -5.96 19.46 -12.34
N ILE A 23 -5.39 18.75 -11.36
CA ILE A 23 -4.55 19.31 -10.31
C ILE A 23 -3.18 19.68 -10.88
N VAL A 24 -2.72 20.89 -10.56
CA VAL A 24 -1.34 21.32 -10.87
C VAL A 24 -0.40 20.61 -9.89
N ARG A 25 0.51 19.79 -10.41
CA ARG A 25 1.47 19.02 -9.62
C ARG A 25 2.66 19.89 -9.25
N LEU A 26 2.62 20.53 -8.08
CA LEU A 26 3.76 21.26 -7.52
C LEU A 26 4.54 20.41 -6.48
N ASP A 27 3.92 19.35 -5.95
CA ASP A 27 4.55 18.40 -5.03
C ASP A 27 5.35 17.29 -5.75
N VAL A 28 6.06 16.44 -5.01
CA VAL A 28 6.62 15.18 -5.49
C VAL A 28 5.53 14.26 -6.07
N PRO A 29 5.86 13.31 -6.97
CA PRO A 29 7.19 13.06 -7.56
C PRO A 29 7.63 14.09 -8.62
N GLY A 30 8.95 14.26 -8.78
CA GLY A 30 9.56 15.30 -9.63
C GLY A 30 9.24 15.23 -11.13
N HIS A 31 8.81 14.08 -11.65
CA HIS A 31 8.40 13.95 -13.06
C HIS A 31 7.07 14.67 -13.37
N LYS A 32 6.32 15.10 -12.35
CA LYS A 32 5.05 15.85 -12.45
C LYS A 32 4.05 15.21 -13.43
N GLY A 33 3.82 13.92 -13.28
CA GLY A 33 2.94 13.17 -14.19
C GLY A 33 3.55 12.92 -15.58
N GLY A 34 4.87 12.95 -15.69
CA GLY A 34 5.60 12.73 -16.95
C GLY A 34 5.81 14.00 -17.78
N ARG A 35 5.41 15.17 -17.27
CA ARG A 35 5.65 16.47 -17.92
C ARG A 35 7.11 16.89 -17.89
N MET A 36 7.80 16.59 -16.78
CA MET A 36 9.20 16.97 -16.59
C MET A 36 10.19 15.90 -17.09
N ASN A 37 9.70 14.74 -17.51
CA ASN A 37 10.54 13.68 -18.09
C ASN A 37 9.77 12.94 -19.21
N LYS A 38 9.95 13.42 -20.44
CA LYS A 38 9.27 12.90 -21.64
C LYS A 38 9.73 11.48 -22.01
N GLU A 39 11.01 11.18 -21.83
CA GLU A 39 11.58 9.86 -22.12
C GLU A 39 10.98 8.80 -21.21
N LEU A 40 10.92 9.08 -19.90
CA LEU A 40 10.29 8.19 -18.93
C LEU A 40 8.80 8.00 -19.21
N LYS A 41 8.09 9.08 -19.61
CA LYS A 41 6.70 8.99 -20.04
C LYS A 41 6.52 8.14 -21.30
N ALA A 42 7.43 8.24 -22.26
CA ALA A 42 7.39 7.43 -23.47
C ALA A 42 7.62 5.94 -23.16
N PHE A 43 8.51 5.64 -22.21
CA PHE A 43 8.84 4.27 -21.80
C PHE A 43 7.74 3.60 -20.97
N LEU A 44 7.25 4.25 -19.90
CA LEU A 44 6.26 3.67 -18.97
C LEU A 44 4.79 3.93 -19.38
N GLY A 45 4.57 4.92 -20.25
CA GLY A 45 3.23 5.34 -20.68
C GLY A 45 2.58 6.39 -19.78
N GLU A 46 1.68 7.18 -20.37
CA GLU A 46 1.01 8.30 -19.69
C GLU A 46 0.19 7.87 -18.46
N GLN A 47 -0.49 6.73 -18.54
CA GLN A 47 -1.31 6.23 -17.44
C GLN A 47 -0.47 5.87 -16.23
N CYS A 48 0.65 5.15 -16.41
CA CYS A 48 1.57 4.82 -15.33
C CYS A 48 2.09 6.09 -14.63
N MET A 49 2.59 7.04 -15.42
CA MET A 49 3.08 8.32 -14.89
C MET A 49 2.00 9.15 -14.20
N SER A 50 0.75 9.05 -14.65
CA SER A 50 -0.37 9.79 -14.07
C SER A 50 -0.86 9.18 -12.76
N CYS A 51 -0.71 7.87 -12.58
CA CYS A 51 -1.02 7.15 -11.36
C CYS A 51 0.07 7.30 -10.28
N ASP A 52 1.30 7.63 -10.67
CA ASP A 52 2.38 7.90 -9.71
C ASP A 52 2.18 9.27 -9.04
N VAL A 53 1.73 9.21 -7.80
CA VAL A 53 1.32 10.35 -6.97
C VAL A 53 1.70 10.10 -5.52
N ASN A 54 2.01 11.18 -4.80
CA ASN A 54 2.40 11.12 -3.40
C ASN A 54 1.19 11.04 -2.45
N SER A 55 1.46 10.87 -1.15
CA SER A 55 0.49 10.92 -0.04
C SER A 55 -0.19 12.29 0.08
N MET A 56 -1.25 12.46 -0.69
CA MET A 56 -2.14 13.63 -0.61
C MET A 56 -3.31 13.34 0.30
N LYS A 57 -3.91 14.38 0.89
CA LYS A 57 -5.05 14.26 1.81
C LYS A 57 -6.21 13.40 1.27
N ASN A 58 -6.43 13.40 -0.05
CA ASN A 58 -7.49 12.63 -0.70
C ASN A 58 -7.10 11.19 -1.07
N LEU A 59 -5.83 10.81 -0.92
CA LEU A 59 -5.28 9.48 -1.22
C LEU A 59 -4.68 8.77 0.00
N ASP A 60 -4.70 9.45 1.16
CA ASP A 60 -4.20 8.95 2.44
C ASP A 60 -2.66 8.89 2.54
N ASN A 61 -2.17 8.49 3.71
CA ASN A 61 -0.77 8.17 3.95
C ASN A 61 -0.64 6.70 4.38
N LEU A 62 0.17 5.93 3.66
CA LEU A 62 0.37 4.50 3.92
C LEU A 62 0.94 4.23 5.33
N CYS A 63 1.77 5.13 5.86
CA CYS A 63 2.36 4.95 7.19
C CYS A 63 1.36 5.17 8.34
N HIS A 64 0.26 5.88 8.07
CA HIS A 64 -0.78 6.15 9.05
C HIS A 64 -2.14 6.30 8.36
N PRO A 65 -2.74 5.17 7.92
CA PRO A 65 -3.96 5.20 7.13
C PRO A 65 -5.14 5.63 8.01
N VAL A 66 -5.85 6.67 7.58
CA VAL A 66 -7.01 7.22 8.30
C VAL A 66 -8.24 7.41 7.40
N SER A 67 -8.09 7.19 6.09
CA SER A 67 -9.13 7.43 5.09
C SER A 67 -9.22 6.27 4.08
N VAL A 68 -8.99 6.52 2.78
CA VAL A 68 -9.27 5.57 1.70
C VAL A 68 -8.41 4.30 1.76
N ILE A 69 -7.19 4.37 2.32
CA ILE A 69 -6.38 3.17 2.55
C ILE A 69 -7.00 2.36 3.68
N LYS A 70 -7.36 3.01 4.80
CA LYS A 70 -8.00 2.34 5.94
C LYS A 70 -9.32 1.68 5.58
N GLU A 71 -10.16 2.33 4.76
CA GLU A 71 -11.41 1.73 4.26
C GLU A 71 -11.12 0.51 3.39
N SER A 72 -10.09 0.57 2.55
CA SER A 72 -9.68 -0.56 1.69
C SER A 72 -9.13 -1.72 2.52
N GLU A 73 -8.36 -1.43 3.56
CA GLU A 73 -7.85 -2.42 4.52
C GLU A 73 -8.99 -3.10 5.29
N GLN A 74 -10.00 -2.35 5.74
CA GLN A 74 -11.16 -2.93 6.41
C GLN A 74 -11.96 -3.86 5.48
N LEU A 75 -12.18 -3.44 4.22
CA LEU A 75 -12.84 -4.29 3.23
C LEU A 75 -12.05 -5.58 2.96
N ALA A 76 -10.72 -5.50 2.92
CA ALA A 76 -9.86 -6.67 2.80
C ALA A 76 -9.97 -7.59 4.04
N ALA A 77 -9.92 -7.03 5.25
CA ALA A 77 -10.11 -7.79 6.50
C ALA A 77 -11.45 -8.56 6.48
N ASP A 78 -12.53 -7.86 6.14
CA ASP A 78 -13.87 -8.45 6.01
C ASP A 78 -13.93 -9.55 4.93
N ALA A 79 -13.23 -9.37 3.81
CA ALA A 79 -13.18 -10.32 2.70
C ALA A 79 -12.42 -11.60 3.05
N PHE A 80 -11.35 -11.50 3.85
CA PHE A 80 -10.55 -12.63 4.28
C PHE A 80 -10.97 -13.21 5.63
N GLY A 81 -11.97 -12.62 6.31
CA GLY A 81 -12.43 -13.06 7.62
C GLY A 81 -11.41 -12.83 8.73
N ALA A 82 -10.61 -11.77 8.63
CA ALA A 82 -9.62 -11.37 9.62
C ALA A 82 -10.12 -10.17 10.45
N ASP A 83 -9.62 -10.00 11.67
CA ASP A 83 -9.92 -8.82 12.49
C ASP A 83 -9.34 -7.53 11.87
N HIS A 84 -8.16 -7.65 11.27
CA HIS A 84 -7.45 -6.55 10.61
C HIS A 84 -6.69 -7.04 9.37
N ALA A 85 -6.50 -6.13 8.42
CA ALA A 85 -5.60 -6.31 7.29
C ALA A 85 -4.74 -5.06 7.12
N PHE A 86 -3.50 -5.24 6.65
CA PHE A 86 -2.55 -4.16 6.43
C PHE A 86 -1.97 -4.27 5.02
N PHE A 87 -1.97 -3.16 4.27
CA PHE A 87 -1.41 -3.14 2.92
C PHE A 87 0.11 -2.91 2.97
N MET A 88 0.86 -3.87 2.43
CA MET A 88 2.33 -3.87 2.47
C MET A 88 2.92 -3.78 1.06
N VAL A 89 3.79 -2.79 0.82
CA VAL A 89 4.46 -2.59 -0.49
C VAL A 89 5.84 -3.22 -0.59
N GLY A 90 6.43 -3.64 0.55
CA GLY A 90 7.75 -4.30 0.61
C GLY A 90 7.72 -5.82 0.41
N GLY A 91 6.59 -6.36 -0.06
CA GLY A 91 6.35 -7.80 -0.19
C GLY A 91 6.23 -8.54 1.16
N THR A 92 6.00 -9.85 1.09
CA THR A 92 5.79 -10.71 2.28
C THR A 92 7.01 -10.74 3.20
N THR A 93 8.22 -10.55 2.68
CA THR A 93 9.44 -10.45 3.50
C THR A 93 9.33 -9.33 4.54
N SER A 94 8.97 -8.12 4.11
CA SER A 94 8.79 -6.99 5.01
C SER A 94 7.64 -7.24 5.99
N ALA A 95 6.53 -7.85 5.53
CA ALA A 95 5.40 -8.17 6.41
C ALA A 95 5.79 -9.15 7.53
N VAL A 96 6.50 -10.24 7.21
CA VAL A 96 6.97 -11.23 8.20
C VAL A 96 7.92 -10.58 9.22
N GLN A 97 8.86 -9.76 8.74
CA GLN A 97 9.78 -9.04 9.64
C GLN A 97 9.03 -8.09 10.58
N THR A 98 8.07 -7.32 10.06
CA THR A 98 7.21 -6.43 10.88
C THR A 98 6.43 -7.22 11.92
N MET A 99 5.87 -8.39 11.57
CA MET A 99 5.18 -9.25 12.53
C MET A 99 6.10 -9.71 13.67
N VAL A 100 7.31 -10.19 13.35
CA VAL A 100 8.27 -10.64 14.36
C VAL A 100 8.68 -9.49 15.27
N PHE A 101 9.06 -8.33 14.71
CA PHE A 101 9.48 -7.17 15.50
C PHE A 101 8.36 -6.56 16.36
N THR A 102 7.10 -6.76 15.97
CA THR A 102 5.95 -6.29 16.76
C THR A 102 5.59 -7.28 17.88
N ALA A 103 5.72 -8.58 17.62
CA ALA A 103 5.30 -9.63 18.55
C ALA A 103 6.38 -10.03 19.56
N CYS A 104 7.66 -9.85 19.24
CA CYS A 104 8.78 -10.35 20.06
C CYS A 104 9.79 -9.23 20.38
N LYS A 105 10.27 -9.21 21.62
CA LYS A 105 11.37 -8.36 22.08
C LYS A 105 12.70 -9.12 22.08
N ALA A 106 13.79 -8.38 22.14
CA ALA A 106 15.13 -8.96 22.26
C ALA A 106 15.21 -9.91 23.48
N GLY A 107 15.69 -11.13 23.23
CA GLY A 107 15.82 -12.19 24.25
C GLY A 107 14.56 -13.04 24.48
N GLU A 108 13.42 -12.69 23.89
CA GLU A 108 12.24 -13.55 23.89
C GLU A 108 12.39 -14.73 22.91
N LYS A 109 11.52 -15.72 23.04
CA LYS A 109 11.57 -16.95 22.25
C LYS A 109 10.37 -17.03 21.33
N ILE A 110 10.62 -17.41 20.08
CA ILE A 110 9.60 -17.65 19.06
C ILE A 110 9.65 -19.12 18.61
N ILE A 111 8.48 -19.76 18.49
CA ILE A 111 8.38 -21.11 17.93
C ILE A 111 8.39 -20.98 16.41
N MET A 112 9.35 -21.64 15.76
CA MET A 112 9.48 -21.60 14.31
C MET A 112 9.54 -23.00 13.71
N PRO A 113 8.82 -23.26 12.61
CA PRO A 113 8.95 -24.52 11.90
C PRO A 113 10.30 -24.59 11.19
N ARG A 114 10.83 -25.81 11.01
CA ARG A 114 12.18 -26.00 10.43
C ARG A 114 12.28 -25.56 8.98
N ASN A 115 11.17 -25.59 8.24
CA ASN A 115 11.05 -25.22 6.83
C ASN A 115 10.64 -23.75 6.62
N VAL A 116 10.94 -22.87 7.57
CA VAL A 116 10.60 -21.45 7.47
C VAL A 116 11.35 -20.75 6.34
N HIS A 117 10.72 -19.74 5.72
CA HIS A 117 11.36 -18.90 4.72
C HIS A 117 12.47 -18.03 5.32
N ARG A 118 13.49 -17.72 4.51
CA ARG A 118 14.67 -16.93 4.92
C ARG A 118 14.30 -15.56 5.52
N SER A 119 13.17 -14.98 5.11
CA SER A 119 12.68 -13.71 5.67
C SER A 119 12.44 -13.74 7.18
N ALA A 120 11.96 -14.85 7.72
CA ALA A 120 11.74 -14.99 9.16
C ALA A 120 13.06 -15.18 9.92
N ILE A 121 14.01 -15.92 9.34
CA ILE A 121 15.35 -16.10 9.91
C ILE A 121 16.08 -14.76 9.97
N ASN A 122 15.99 -13.95 8.91
CA ASN A 122 16.58 -12.61 8.85
C ASN A 122 15.91 -11.60 9.80
N ALA A 123 14.83 -11.98 10.49
CA ALA A 123 14.14 -11.14 11.47
C ALA A 123 14.59 -11.42 12.92
N LEU A 124 15.43 -12.44 13.12
CA LEU A 124 16.04 -12.80 14.42
C LEU A 124 17.39 -12.11 14.59
#